data_AF-A0A9P8JZU2-F1
#
_entry.id   AF-A0A9P8JZU2-F1
#
_cell.length_a   1.000
_cell.length_b   1.000
_cell.length_c   1.000
_cell.angle_alpha   90.00
_cell.angle_beta   90.00
_cell.angle_gamma   90.00
#
_symmetry.space_group_name_H-M   'P 1'
#
loop_
_entity.id
_entity.type
_entity.pdbx_description
1 polymer ?
#
loop_
_entity_poly.entity_id
_entity_poly.type
_entity_poly.pdbx_seq_one_letter_code
_entity_poly.pdbx_strand_id
1 'polypeptide(L)'
;MAAVMNTPSHARFDASFGASGLRGPYLTPDPPSMVDQLPSIKFGFDDLRDRMARFTQRFDDFIEQGRKRVLEERNHFRINMSEIQESQRSRRRELEDMSNKSIAHQNTLAKEAQEHEEMQQQIEELDLQRQNHETHRDDLRSQISSLQKSINTRRQAQHHHQRQLDNQARHNRPELHFWESHLCMRIEGLGIDDRIKFVYTHVDERDWDRQCAFELNMETKDYQVVAVEPALDDEAVDAVVERLNETRDLAAFLKAMRALFTASIRH
;
A
#
# COMPACT_ATOMS: atom_id res chain seq x y z
N MET A 1 54.64 -22.41 -3.24
CA MET A 1 55.76 -21.76 -2.51
C MET A 1 55.49 -22.06 -1.04
N ALA A 2 56.29 -22.87 -0.33
CA ALA A 2 57.65 -22.61 0.19
C ALA A 2 57.64 -21.47 1.23
N ALA A 3 58.17 -21.57 2.46
CA ALA A 3 59.00 -22.59 3.16
C ALA A 3 58.21 -23.30 4.30
N VAL A 4 58.60 -24.40 4.98
CA VAL A 4 59.88 -25.08 5.35
C VAL A 4 60.61 -24.48 6.57
N MET A 5 61.06 -25.37 7.49
CA MET A 5 61.84 -25.23 8.76
C MET A 5 61.05 -25.43 10.08
N ASN A 6 61.54 -26.14 11.12
CA ASN A 6 62.56 -27.21 11.19
C ASN A 6 62.38 -28.11 12.47
N THR A 7 63.16 -29.20 12.55
CA THR A 7 63.39 -30.19 13.64
C THR A 7 63.71 -29.59 15.05
N PRO A 8 63.65 -30.32 16.21
CA PRO A 8 64.02 -31.76 16.32
C PRO A 8 63.37 -32.71 17.37
N SER A 9 63.53 -34.00 17.05
CA SER A 9 63.91 -35.16 17.89
C SER A 9 63.55 -35.25 19.38
N HIS A 10 62.92 -36.38 19.74
CA HIS A 10 63.58 -37.36 20.62
C HIS A 10 63.02 -38.78 20.42
N ALA A 11 63.90 -39.79 20.41
CA ALA A 11 63.52 -41.21 20.35
C ALA A 11 64.08 -41.98 21.55
N ARG A 12 63.28 -42.91 22.09
CA ARG A 12 63.69 -44.04 22.92
C ARG A 12 62.85 -45.24 22.46
N PHE A 13 63.47 -46.29 21.93
CA PHE A 13 64.04 -47.42 22.68
C PHE A 13 62.96 -48.23 23.42
N ASP A 14 62.57 -49.34 22.81
CA ASP A 14 62.18 -50.57 23.51
C ASP A 14 62.79 -51.76 22.73
N ALA A 15 63.06 -52.88 23.39
CA ALA A 15 63.86 -53.98 22.86
C ALA A 15 63.29 -55.35 23.25
N SER A 16 62.96 -56.18 22.26
CA SER A 16 62.33 -57.48 22.47
C SER A 16 63.19 -58.66 22.01
N PHE A 17 63.80 -59.31 23.01
CA PHE A 17 64.09 -60.75 23.15
C PHE A 17 64.23 -61.65 21.90
N GLY A 18 65.38 -62.33 21.82
CA GLY A 18 65.64 -63.43 20.89
C GLY A 18 66.76 -64.36 21.35
N ALA A 19 66.65 -64.97 22.53
CA ALA A 19 67.69 -65.87 23.07
C ALA A 19 67.10 -67.09 23.80
N SER A 20 67.17 -68.24 23.14
CA SER A 20 67.11 -69.60 23.71
C SER A 20 67.93 -70.52 22.79
N GLY A 21 68.60 -71.56 23.25
CA GLY A 21 68.62 -72.11 24.61
C GLY A 21 68.63 -73.64 24.54
N LEU A 22 69.79 -74.24 24.26
CA LEU A 22 69.98 -75.70 24.21
C LEU A 22 71.14 -76.11 25.14
N ARG A 23 71.09 -77.35 25.65
CA ARG A 23 71.67 -77.68 26.97
C ARG A 23 72.27 -79.09 27.07
N GLY A 24 73.58 -79.16 27.32
CA GLY A 24 74.30 -80.32 27.90
C GLY A 24 74.45 -81.56 26.99
N PRO A 25 74.97 -82.70 27.52
CA PRO A 25 75.47 -82.94 28.89
C PRO A 25 76.93 -83.49 28.96
N TYR A 26 77.36 -83.87 30.18
CA TYR A 26 78.70 -84.38 30.56
C TYR A 26 78.83 -85.92 30.53
N LEU A 27 80.06 -86.43 30.77
CA LEU A 27 80.59 -87.69 31.39
C LEU A 27 82.10 -87.75 30.97
N THR A 28 83.14 -88.36 31.56
CA THR A 28 83.51 -89.15 32.79
C THR A 28 85.06 -89.30 32.80
N PRO A 29 85.78 -89.86 33.82
CA PRO A 29 85.48 -90.13 35.25
C PRO A 29 86.60 -89.67 36.25
N ASP A 30 86.44 -90.06 37.53
CA ASP A 30 87.35 -90.03 38.73
C ASP A 30 88.83 -90.50 38.56
N PRO A 31 89.79 -90.34 39.53
CA PRO A 31 89.66 -90.38 41.02
C PRO A 31 90.64 -89.44 41.83
N PRO A 32 91.01 -89.67 43.13
CA PRO A 32 90.15 -89.56 44.33
C PRO A 32 90.76 -88.77 45.54
N SER A 33 89.87 -88.37 46.47
CA SER A 33 90.02 -88.26 47.95
C SER A 33 91.34 -87.79 48.63
N MET A 34 91.21 -86.74 49.47
CA MET A 34 91.60 -86.79 50.90
C MET A 34 90.72 -85.83 51.72
N VAL A 35 89.92 -86.37 52.66
CA VAL A 35 89.10 -85.58 53.60
C VAL A 35 89.14 -86.23 54.99
N ASP A 36 89.82 -85.57 55.93
CA ASP A 36 89.61 -85.72 57.38
C ASP A 36 90.16 -84.46 58.11
N GLN A 37 89.80 -84.32 59.39
CA GLN A 37 90.29 -83.35 60.38
C GLN A 37 89.85 -81.89 60.19
N LEU A 38 88.81 -81.49 60.94
CA LEU A 38 88.81 -80.40 61.94
C LEU A 38 87.43 -80.33 62.67
N PRO A 39 87.30 -79.74 63.87
CA PRO A 39 86.23 -80.09 64.82
C PRO A 39 84.89 -79.35 64.65
N SER A 40 83.80 -80.02 65.03
CA SER A 40 82.43 -79.50 64.95
C SER A 40 82.05 -78.56 66.12
N ILE A 41 82.09 -77.25 65.89
CA ILE A 41 81.54 -76.24 66.82
C ILE A 41 80.05 -76.05 66.51
N LYS A 42 79.17 -76.30 67.49
CA LYS A 42 77.72 -76.04 67.37
C LYS A 42 77.39 -74.56 67.50
N PHE A 43 77.42 -73.84 66.38
CA PHE A 43 76.71 -72.57 66.26
C PHE A 43 75.19 -72.80 66.34
N GLY A 44 74.45 -71.84 66.90
CA GLY A 44 72.99 -71.88 67.08
C GLY A 44 72.18 -71.71 65.79
N PHE A 45 72.48 -72.50 64.76
CA PHE A 45 71.89 -72.39 63.43
C PHE A 45 70.37 -72.55 63.42
N ASP A 46 69.78 -73.39 64.29
CA ASP A 46 68.32 -73.60 64.28
C ASP A 46 67.52 -72.39 64.79
N ASP A 47 67.95 -71.67 65.83
CA ASP A 47 67.26 -70.43 66.27
C ASP A 47 67.45 -69.29 65.25
N LEU A 48 68.62 -69.21 64.60
CA LEU A 48 68.83 -68.29 63.48
C LEU A 48 67.93 -68.67 62.28
N ARG A 49 67.84 -69.95 61.95
CA ARG A 49 67.04 -70.49 60.84
C ARG A 49 65.55 -70.33 61.07
N ASP A 50 65.07 -70.52 62.30
CA ASP A 50 63.66 -70.34 62.63
C ASP A 50 63.27 -68.85 62.68
N ARG A 51 64.17 -67.97 63.14
CA ARG A 51 64.01 -66.52 62.97
C ARG A 51 64.04 -66.10 61.51
N MET A 52 64.90 -66.70 60.68
CA MET A 52 64.92 -66.47 59.23
C MET A 52 63.63 -66.98 58.57
N ALA A 53 63.13 -68.17 58.92
CA ALA A 53 61.86 -68.68 58.40
C ALA A 53 60.68 -67.76 58.76
N ARG A 54 60.59 -67.31 60.02
CA ARG A 54 59.57 -66.35 60.49
C ARG A 54 59.74 -64.95 59.86
N PHE A 55 60.98 -64.55 59.56
CA PHE A 55 61.26 -63.29 58.85
C PHE A 55 60.84 -63.40 57.38
N THR A 56 61.29 -64.43 56.67
CA THR A 56 60.91 -64.71 55.28
C THR A 56 59.39 -64.82 55.14
N GLN A 57 58.70 -65.60 55.99
CA GLN A 57 57.23 -65.67 55.95
C GLN A 57 56.58 -64.29 56.11
N ARG A 58 56.99 -63.48 57.09
CA ARG A 58 56.45 -62.12 57.27
C ARG A 58 56.83 -61.15 56.16
N PHE A 59 57.98 -61.37 55.51
CA PHE A 59 58.46 -60.57 54.39
C PHE A 59 57.67 -60.93 53.12
N ASP A 60 57.41 -62.22 52.90
CA ASP A 60 56.56 -62.72 51.82
C ASP A 60 55.10 -62.28 52.03
N ASP A 61 54.55 -62.38 53.25
CA ASP A 61 53.23 -61.83 53.62
C ASP A 61 53.16 -60.32 53.31
N PHE A 62 54.21 -59.56 53.65
CA PHE A 62 54.30 -58.12 53.38
C PHE A 62 54.44 -57.80 51.89
N ILE A 63 55.18 -58.61 51.13
CA ILE A 63 55.34 -58.49 49.68
C ILE A 63 54.04 -58.88 48.97
N GLU A 64 53.29 -59.89 49.43
CA GLU A 64 51.96 -60.23 48.93
C GLU A 64 50.95 -59.11 49.21
N GLN A 65 50.90 -58.60 50.45
CA GLN A 65 50.02 -57.48 50.81
C GLN A 65 50.37 -56.21 50.03
N GLY A 66 51.66 -55.88 49.91
CA GLY A 66 52.16 -54.76 49.11
C GLY A 66 51.82 -54.91 47.63
N ARG A 67 52.06 -56.09 47.03
CA ARG A 67 51.72 -56.41 45.65
C ARG A 67 50.21 -56.36 45.41
N LYS A 68 49.40 -56.91 46.32
CA LYS A 68 47.93 -56.86 46.26
C LYS A 68 47.43 -55.42 46.30
N ARG A 69 47.91 -54.63 47.26
CA ARG A 69 47.58 -53.21 47.41
C ARG A 69 47.96 -52.40 46.16
N VAL A 70 49.16 -52.59 45.62
CA VAL A 70 49.59 -51.93 44.36
C VAL A 70 48.72 -52.35 43.18
N LEU A 71 48.26 -53.61 43.13
CA LEU A 71 47.34 -54.09 42.09
C LEU A 71 45.94 -53.45 42.22
N GLU A 72 45.43 -53.33 43.45
CA GLU A 72 44.16 -52.70 43.79
C GLU A 72 44.18 -51.19 43.51
N GLU A 73 45.21 -50.48 43.98
CA GLU A 73 45.44 -49.05 43.69
C GLU A 73 45.59 -48.79 42.18
N ARG A 74 46.31 -49.66 41.44
CA ARG A 74 46.40 -49.56 39.96
C ARG A 74 45.06 -49.82 39.28
N ASN A 75 44.23 -50.73 39.80
CA ASN A 75 42.92 -51.01 39.23
C ASN A 75 41.94 -49.87 39.49
N HIS A 76 41.91 -49.32 40.70
CA HIS A 76 41.17 -48.09 41.03
C HIS A 76 41.62 -46.91 40.17
N PHE A 77 42.93 -46.66 40.04
CA PHE A 77 43.44 -45.59 39.19
C PHE A 77 42.98 -45.75 37.73
N ARG A 78 42.98 -46.99 37.20
CA ARG A 78 42.47 -47.27 35.85
C ARG A 78 40.97 -47.00 35.72
N ILE A 79 40.16 -47.41 36.69
CA ILE A 79 38.70 -47.19 36.72
C ILE A 79 38.40 -45.69 36.77
N ASN A 80 38.98 -44.98 37.74
CA ASN A 80 38.82 -43.53 37.90
C ASN A 80 39.29 -42.76 36.65
N MET A 81 40.38 -43.21 36.00
CA MET A 81 40.86 -42.63 34.74
C MET A 81 39.84 -42.82 33.60
N SER A 82 39.22 -44.00 33.46
CA SER A 82 38.13 -44.19 32.47
C SER A 82 36.89 -43.34 32.78
N GLU A 83 36.48 -43.26 34.06
CA GLU A 83 35.34 -42.45 34.49
C GLU A 83 35.56 -40.96 34.23
N ILE A 84 36.77 -40.44 34.52
CA ILE A 84 37.15 -39.05 34.20
C ILE A 84 37.16 -38.82 32.69
N GLN A 85 37.63 -39.76 31.87
CA GLN A 85 37.61 -39.65 30.41
C GLN A 85 36.17 -39.68 29.85
N GLU A 86 35.29 -40.51 30.41
CA GLU A 86 33.87 -40.58 30.02
C GLU A 86 33.11 -39.32 30.45
N SER A 87 33.30 -38.86 31.68
CA SER A 87 32.78 -37.57 32.19
C SER A 87 33.27 -36.36 31.38
N GLN A 88 34.50 -36.39 30.87
CA GLN A 88 35.00 -35.36 29.97
C GLN A 88 34.35 -35.46 28.57
N ARG A 89 34.10 -36.67 28.05
CA ARG A 89 33.40 -36.87 26.77
C ARG A 89 31.93 -36.44 26.83
N SER A 90 31.24 -36.72 27.95
CA SER A 90 29.86 -36.26 28.17
C SER A 90 29.81 -34.72 28.18
N ARG A 91 30.62 -34.06 29.01
CA ARG A 91 30.65 -32.60 29.11
C ARG A 91 31.06 -31.88 27.82
N ARG A 92 31.88 -32.50 26.95
CA ARG A 92 32.13 -31.96 25.59
C ARG A 92 30.87 -31.98 24.73
N ARG A 93 30.15 -33.11 24.69
CA ARG A 93 28.87 -33.23 23.96
C ARG A 93 27.81 -32.26 24.51
N GLU A 94 27.71 -32.12 25.83
CA GLU A 94 26.81 -31.16 26.47
C GLU A 94 27.13 -29.71 26.07
N LEU A 95 28.42 -29.35 25.98
CA LEU A 95 28.85 -28.03 25.49
C LEU A 95 28.59 -27.85 23.98
N GLU A 96 28.80 -28.88 23.17
CA GLU A 96 28.47 -28.90 21.73
C GLU A 96 26.96 -28.73 21.51
N ASP A 97 26.12 -29.49 22.23
CA ASP A 97 24.66 -29.38 22.20
C ASP A 97 24.16 -28.01 22.65
N MET A 98 24.75 -27.43 23.70
CA MET A 98 24.38 -26.09 24.17
C MET A 98 24.86 -24.99 23.21
N SER A 99 26.01 -25.18 22.54
CA SER A 99 26.47 -24.28 21.48
C SER A 99 25.54 -24.33 20.27
N ASN A 100 25.16 -25.54 19.83
CA ASN A 100 24.20 -25.75 18.74
C ASN A 100 22.82 -25.12 19.04
N LYS A 101 22.31 -25.28 20.26
CA LYS A 101 21.08 -24.60 20.72
C LYS A 101 21.22 -23.09 20.73
N SER A 102 22.34 -22.55 21.22
CA SER A 102 22.61 -21.12 21.23
C SER A 102 22.60 -20.54 19.81
N ILE A 103 23.25 -21.21 18.85
CA ILE A 103 23.24 -20.83 17.42
C ILE A 103 21.83 -20.91 16.82
N ALA A 104 21.06 -21.96 17.14
CA ALA A 104 19.68 -22.08 16.67
C ALA A 104 18.76 -20.96 17.20
N HIS A 105 18.90 -20.57 18.48
CA HIS A 105 18.17 -19.44 19.05
C HIS A 105 18.62 -18.10 18.46
N GLN A 106 19.93 -17.90 18.25
CA GLN A 106 20.49 -16.72 17.59
C GLN A 106 19.90 -16.53 16.18
N ASN A 107 19.82 -17.61 15.40
CA ASN A 107 19.23 -17.61 14.06
C ASN A 107 17.71 -17.39 14.08
N THR A 108 17.02 -17.91 15.09
CA THR A 108 15.57 -17.70 15.26
C THR A 108 15.26 -16.24 15.56
N LEU A 109 15.98 -15.63 16.52
CA LEU A 109 15.84 -14.22 16.87
C LEU A 109 16.18 -13.28 15.69
N ALA A 110 17.19 -13.62 14.88
CA ALA A 110 17.53 -12.86 13.67
C ALA A 110 16.39 -12.91 12.63
N LYS A 111 15.75 -14.08 12.47
CA LYS A 111 14.62 -14.27 11.56
C LYS A 111 13.36 -13.54 12.07
N GLU A 112 13.06 -13.65 13.36
CA GLU A 112 11.93 -12.94 14.00
C GLU A 112 12.10 -11.42 13.91
N ALA A 113 13.33 -10.90 14.06
CA ALA A 113 13.62 -9.49 13.89
C ALA A 113 13.42 -9.01 12.44
N GLN A 114 13.83 -9.81 11.44
CA GLN A 114 13.58 -9.51 10.03
C GLN A 114 12.08 -9.54 9.72
N GLU A 115 11.35 -10.56 10.18
CA GLU A 115 9.90 -10.67 9.97
C GLU A 115 9.11 -9.53 10.64
N HIS A 116 9.60 -9.02 11.78
CA HIS A 116 9.06 -7.81 12.42
C HIS A 116 9.37 -6.55 11.61
N GLU A 117 10.56 -6.40 11.02
CA GLU A 117 10.90 -5.24 10.19
C GLU A 117 10.05 -5.23 8.89
N GLU A 118 9.93 -6.37 8.21
CA GLU A 118 9.09 -6.54 7.03
C GLU A 118 7.60 -6.26 7.33
N MET A 119 7.10 -6.70 8.51
CA MET A 119 5.73 -6.40 8.95
C MET A 119 5.54 -4.91 9.27
N GLN A 120 6.50 -4.27 9.92
CA GLN A 120 6.44 -2.83 10.23
C GLN A 120 6.42 -1.99 8.94
N GLN A 121 7.25 -2.34 7.95
CA GLN A 121 7.24 -1.68 6.63
C GLN A 121 5.87 -1.83 5.92
N GLN A 122 5.23 -3.01 6.00
CA GLN A 122 3.88 -3.22 5.45
C GLN A 122 2.80 -2.40 6.18
N ILE A 123 2.91 -2.26 7.51
CA ILE A 123 2.00 -1.41 8.30
C ILE A 123 2.16 0.06 7.90
N GLU A 124 3.39 0.54 7.73
CA GLU A 124 3.67 1.92 7.29
C GLU A 124 3.18 2.20 5.86
N GLU A 125 3.31 1.24 4.94
CA GLU A 125 2.74 1.35 3.60
C GLU A 125 1.20 1.43 3.64
N LEU A 126 0.54 0.56 4.40
CA LEU A 126 -0.92 0.55 4.54
C LEU A 126 -1.45 1.83 5.21
N ASP A 127 -0.73 2.38 6.18
CA ASP A 127 -1.08 3.66 6.82
C ASP A 127 -0.90 4.85 5.87
N LEU A 128 0.09 4.82 4.98
CA LEU A 128 0.27 5.81 3.91
C LEU A 128 -0.85 5.69 2.84
N GLN A 129 -1.18 4.46 2.42
CA GLN A 129 -2.30 4.20 1.51
C GLN A 129 -3.64 4.69 2.13
N ARG A 130 -3.88 4.41 3.42
CA ARG A 130 -5.05 4.95 4.14
C ARG A 130 -5.10 6.46 4.09
N GLN A 131 -4.01 7.15 4.47
CA GLN A 131 -3.95 8.62 4.47
C GLN A 131 -4.24 9.21 3.08
N ASN A 132 -3.67 8.64 2.01
CA ASN A 132 -3.93 9.05 0.63
C ASN A 132 -5.39 8.83 0.19
N HIS A 133 -6.05 7.78 0.68
CA HIS A 133 -7.48 7.57 0.44
C HIS A 133 -8.37 8.51 1.27
N GLU A 134 -7.96 8.88 2.48
CA GLU A 134 -8.71 9.82 3.32
C GLU A 134 -8.65 11.26 2.80
N THR A 135 -7.49 11.74 2.35
CA THR A 135 -7.37 13.05 1.70
C THR A 135 -8.19 13.10 0.40
N HIS A 136 -8.07 12.10 -0.47
CA HIS A 136 -8.83 12.03 -1.71
C HIS A 136 -10.35 11.96 -1.48
N ARG A 137 -10.80 11.21 -0.46
CA ARG A 137 -12.21 11.17 -0.01
C ARG A 137 -12.72 12.56 0.38
N ASP A 138 -11.94 13.31 1.15
CA ASP A 138 -12.39 14.59 1.69
C ASP A 138 -12.26 15.74 0.66
N ASP A 139 -11.29 15.66 -0.26
CA ASP A 139 -11.26 16.47 -1.48
C ASP A 139 -12.54 16.27 -2.32
N LEU A 140 -12.90 15.02 -2.62
CA LEU A 140 -14.13 14.71 -3.38
C LEU A 140 -15.39 15.20 -2.65
N ARG A 141 -15.46 15.05 -1.32
CA ARG A 141 -16.56 15.61 -0.51
C ARG A 141 -16.63 17.14 -0.61
N SER A 142 -15.48 17.83 -0.59
CA SER A 142 -15.44 19.28 -0.76
C SER A 142 -15.98 19.71 -2.13
N GLN A 143 -15.57 19.01 -3.20
CA GLN A 143 -16.00 19.25 -4.58
C GLN A 143 -17.49 18.97 -4.79
N ILE A 144 -18.01 17.88 -4.21
CA ILE A 144 -19.46 17.58 -4.20
C ILE A 144 -20.22 18.72 -3.50
N SER A 145 -19.73 19.22 -2.37
CA SER A 145 -20.40 20.29 -1.62
C SER A 145 -20.41 21.64 -2.36
N SER A 146 -19.35 21.97 -3.11
CA SER A 146 -19.27 23.21 -3.89
C SER A 146 -20.11 23.12 -5.17
N LEU A 147 -20.09 21.97 -5.85
CA LEU A 147 -20.92 21.71 -7.02
C LEU A 147 -22.41 21.71 -6.67
N GLN A 148 -22.81 21.10 -5.54
CA GLN A 148 -24.20 21.14 -5.05
C GLN A 148 -24.66 22.57 -4.77
N LYS A 149 -23.82 23.41 -4.15
CA LYS A 149 -24.12 24.85 -3.94
C LYS A 149 -24.33 25.57 -5.28
N SER A 150 -23.44 25.36 -6.26
CA SER A 150 -23.51 25.96 -7.60
C SER A 150 -24.77 25.52 -8.38
N ILE A 151 -25.13 24.23 -8.31
CA ILE A 151 -26.38 23.71 -8.91
C ILE A 151 -27.60 24.36 -8.25
N ASN A 152 -27.60 24.51 -6.92
CA ASN A 152 -28.72 25.11 -6.20
C ASN A 152 -28.89 26.60 -6.48
N THR A 153 -27.81 27.39 -6.53
CA THR A 153 -27.90 28.82 -6.90
C THR A 153 -28.35 28.99 -8.35
N ARG A 154 -27.85 28.19 -9.29
CA ARG A 154 -28.29 28.25 -10.70
C ARG A 154 -29.77 27.86 -10.86
N ARG A 155 -30.24 26.84 -10.14
CA ARG A 155 -31.68 26.47 -10.11
C ARG A 155 -32.55 27.57 -9.49
N GLN A 156 -32.11 28.18 -8.39
CA GLN A 156 -32.83 29.30 -7.76
C GLN A 156 -32.92 30.52 -8.69
N ALA A 157 -31.83 30.87 -9.38
CA ALA A 157 -31.82 31.93 -10.38
C ALA A 157 -32.77 31.62 -11.55
N GLN A 158 -32.76 30.39 -12.08
CA GLN A 158 -33.67 29.97 -13.15
C GLN A 158 -35.15 30.01 -12.69
N HIS A 159 -35.48 29.52 -11.50
CA HIS A 159 -36.84 29.62 -10.95
C HIS A 159 -37.26 31.06 -10.67
N HIS A 160 -36.35 31.95 -10.27
CA HIS A 160 -36.64 33.37 -10.10
C HIS A 160 -36.93 34.05 -11.44
N HIS A 161 -36.11 33.80 -12.46
CA HIS A 161 -36.31 34.33 -13.81
C HIS A 161 -37.60 33.79 -14.44
N GLN A 162 -37.90 32.49 -14.31
CA GLN A 162 -39.18 31.93 -14.77
C GLN A 162 -40.36 32.62 -14.10
N ARG A 163 -40.32 32.85 -12.78
CA ARG A 163 -41.37 33.60 -12.07
C ARG A 163 -41.51 35.05 -12.53
N GLN A 164 -40.42 35.71 -12.94
CA GLN A 164 -40.49 37.04 -13.56
C GLN A 164 -41.21 36.99 -14.92
N LEU A 165 -40.84 36.04 -15.79
CA LEU A 165 -41.49 35.84 -17.09
C LEU A 165 -42.97 35.44 -16.95
N ASP A 166 -43.30 34.52 -16.04
CA ASP A 166 -44.68 34.12 -15.73
C ASP A 166 -45.51 35.32 -15.23
N ASN A 167 -44.93 36.17 -14.39
CA ASN A 167 -45.58 37.38 -13.90
C ASN A 167 -45.74 38.43 -15.00
N GLN A 168 -44.76 38.62 -15.89
CA GLN A 168 -44.92 39.50 -17.05
C GLN A 168 -46.02 38.97 -17.98
N ALA A 169 -45.97 37.70 -18.40
CA ALA A 169 -46.96 37.09 -19.27
C ALA A 169 -48.41 37.15 -18.73
N ARG A 170 -48.59 37.16 -17.39
CA ARG A 170 -49.88 37.39 -16.72
C ARG A 170 -50.45 38.79 -16.88
N HIS A 171 -49.62 39.81 -17.04
CA HIS A 171 -50.03 41.21 -17.24
C HIS A 171 -50.06 41.59 -18.73
N ASN A 172 -49.08 41.13 -19.51
CA ASN A 172 -48.98 41.42 -20.94
C ASN A 172 -50.25 41.02 -21.73
N ARG A 173 -50.95 39.93 -21.35
CA ARG A 173 -52.19 39.50 -22.01
C ARG A 173 -53.38 40.43 -21.76
N PRO A 174 -53.79 40.73 -20.51
CA PRO A 174 -54.86 41.70 -20.26
C PRO A 174 -54.48 43.12 -20.69
N GLU A 175 -53.21 43.51 -20.62
CA GLU A 175 -52.75 44.81 -21.14
C GLU A 175 -52.86 44.89 -22.67
N LEU A 176 -52.42 43.88 -23.41
CA LEU A 176 -52.61 43.81 -24.87
C LEU A 176 -54.09 43.90 -25.23
N HIS A 177 -54.93 43.07 -24.60
CA HIS A 177 -56.38 43.08 -24.85
C HIS A 177 -57.04 44.42 -24.51
N PHE A 178 -56.58 45.09 -23.43
CA PHE A 178 -57.01 46.43 -23.08
C PHE A 178 -56.67 47.43 -24.20
N TRP A 179 -55.43 47.43 -24.71
CA TRP A 179 -55.01 48.33 -25.79
C TRP A 179 -55.68 48.02 -27.13
N GLU A 180 -55.79 46.74 -27.51
CA GLU A 180 -56.51 46.32 -28.72
C GLU A 180 -57.95 46.83 -28.72
N SER A 181 -58.63 46.72 -27.57
CA SER A 181 -60.01 47.18 -27.39
C SER A 181 -60.12 48.71 -27.39
N HIS A 182 -59.26 49.43 -26.66
CA HIS A 182 -59.34 50.90 -26.54
C HIS A 182 -58.88 51.64 -27.81
N LEU A 183 -57.95 51.07 -28.57
CA LEU A 183 -57.49 51.64 -29.84
C LEU A 183 -58.29 51.12 -31.04
N CYS A 184 -59.08 50.06 -30.87
CA CYS A 184 -59.71 49.28 -31.94
C CYS A 184 -58.69 48.98 -33.05
N MET A 185 -57.53 48.44 -32.63
CA MET A 185 -56.34 48.21 -33.47
C MET A 185 -55.52 47.05 -32.91
N ARG A 186 -55.23 46.03 -33.74
CA ARG A 186 -54.24 44.97 -33.47
C ARG A 186 -52.98 45.20 -34.30
N ILE A 187 -51.84 44.72 -33.81
CA ILE A 187 -50.56 44.67 -34.53
C ILE A 187 -50.15 43.20 -34.65
N GLU A 188 -49.88 42.73 -35.86
CA GLU A 188 -49.53 41.35 -36.17
C GLU A 188 -48.14 41.30 -36.82
N GLY A 189 -47.26 40.43 -36.33
CA GLY A 189 -46.02 40.11 -37.03
C GLY A 189 -46.29 39.10 -38.14
N LEU A 190 -45.86 39.39 -39.38
CA LEU A 190 -46.20 38.59 -40.56
C LEU A 190 -45.38 37.28 -40.71
N GLY A 191 -44.61 36.90 -39.67
CA GLY A 191 -43.70 35.75 -39.71
C GLY A 191 -42.46 35.95 -40.59
N ILE A 192 -42.32 37.14 -41.18
CA ILE A 192 -41.15 37.63 -41.92
C ILE A 192 -40.52 38.72 -41.08
N ASP A 193 -39.18 38.71 -40.97
CA ASP A 193 -38.44 39.76 -40.25
C ASP A 193 -38.73 41.14 -40.85
N ASP A 194 -38.75 42.16 -39.98
CA ASP A 194 -39.00 43.57 -40.32
C ASP A 194 -40.33 43.87 -41.07
N ARG A 195 -41.34 42.98 -40.99
CA ARG A 195 -42.69 43.20 -41.56
C ARG A 195 -43.82 43.04 -40.55
N ILE A 196 -44.64 44.08 -40.41
CA ILE A 196 -45.76 44.14 -39.47
C ILE A 196 -47.06 44.59 -40.15
N LYS A 197 -48.17 43.94 -39.81
CA LYS A 197 -49.52 44.31 -40.25
C LYS A 197 -50.26 45.02 -39.13
N PHE A 198 -50.79 46.19 -39.42
CA PHE A 198 -51.71 46.90 -38.53
C PHE A 198 -53.14 46.59 -38.98
N VAL A 199 -54.02 46.23 -38.06
CA VAL A 199 -55.41 45.85 -38.34
C VAL A 199 -56.35 46.68 -37.46
N TYR A 200 -57.10 47.60 -38.06
CA TYR A 200 -58.15 48.37 -37.40
C TYR A 200 -59.50 47.63 -37.44
N THR A 201 -60.27 47.77 -36.36
CA THR A 201 -61.71 47.47 -36.30
C THR A 201 -62.49 48.74 -35.95
N HIS A 202 -63.82 48.72 -35.96
CA HIS A 202 -64.66 49.89 -35.66
C HIS A 202 -64.29 51.12 -36.53
N VAL A 203 -64.09 50.90 -37.83
CA VAL A 203 -63.83 51.96 -38.83
C VAL A 203 -65.09 52.24 -39.66
N ASP A 204 -65.83 51.19 -40.02
CA ASP A 204 -67.16 51.29 -40.61
C ASP A 204 -68.21 51.43 -39.50
N GLU A 205 -69.07 52.44 -39.60
CA GLU A 205 -70.15 52.68 -38.62
C GLU A 205 -71.30 51.68 -38.75
N ARG A 206 -71.41 50.99 -39.90
CA ARG A 206 -72.46 50.00 -40.22
C ARG A 206 -72.07 48.57 -39.87
N ASP A 207 -70.77 48.27 -39.87
CA ASP A 207 -70.20 46.95 -39.59
C ASP A 207 -68.91 47.10 -38.76
N TRP A 208 -69.03 46.98 -37.44
CA TRP A 208 -67.93 47.25 -36.51
C TRP A 208 -66.84 46.16 -36.56
N ASP A 209 -67.19 44.97 -37.04
CA ASP A 209 -66.29 43.83 -37.23
C ASP A 209 -65.49 43.92 -38.55
N ARG A 210 -65.86 44.85 -39.45
CA ARG A 210 -65.15 45.09 -40.72
C ARG A 210 -63.71 45.56 -40.46
N GLN A 211 -62.76 44.67 -40.76
CA GLN A 211 -61.34 44.91 -40.58
C GLN A 211 -60.77 45.77 -41.72
N CYS A 212 -59.91 46.73 -41.37
CA CYS A 212 -59.16 47.57 -42.29
C CYS A 212 -57.67 47.48 -41.93
N ALA A 213 -56.83 46.95 -42.80
CA ALA A 213 -55.46 46.60 -42.51
C ALA A 213 -54.46 47.16 -43.53
N PHE A 214 -53.22 47.36 -43.09
CA PHE A 214 -52.10 47.64 -43.99
C PHE A 214 -50.80 47.01 -43.47
N GLU A 215 -49.88 46.72 -44.38
CA GLU A 215 -48.62 46.03 -44.10
C GLU A 215 -47.44 47.00 -44.26
N LEU A 216 -46.70 47.24 -43.18
CA LEU A 216 -45.54 48.11 -43.13
C LEU A 216 -44.26 47.27 -43.22
N ASN A 217 -43.42 47.57 -44.20
CA ASN A 217 -42.06 47.04 -44.32
C ASN A 217 -41.04 48.01 -43.67
N MET A 218 -40.14 47.45 -42.89
CA MET A 218 -39.06 48.13 -42.16
C MET A 218 -37.67 47.60 -42.53
N GLU A 219 -37.59 46.65 -43.46
CA GLU A 219 -36.37 46.04 -44.02
C GLU A 219 -35.41 47.10 -44.61
N THR A 220 -35.96 48.20 -45.12
CA THR A 220 -35.21 49.37 -45.58
C THR A 220 -35.24 50.50 -44.55
N LYS A 221 -34.19 51.33 -44.54
CA LYS A 221 -34.05 52.55 -43.71
C LYS A 221 -35.27 53.49 -43.78
N ASP A 222 -35.93 53.47 -44.93
CA ASP A 222 -37.13 54.24 -45.24
C ASP A 222 -38.30 53.23 -45.32
N TYR A 223 -39.36 53.50 -44.56
CA TYR A 223 -40.58 52.72 -44.43
C TYR A 223 -41.35 52.66 -45.75
N GLN A 224 -41.99 51.52 -46.01
CA GLN A 224 -42.82 51.28 -47.20
C GLN A 224 -44.12 50.58 -46.79
N VAL A 225 -45.25 50.92 -47.41
CA VAL A 225 -46.51 50.17 -47.26
C VAL A 225 -46.62 49.20 -48.44
N VAL A 226 -46.78 47.90 -48.17
CA VAL A 226 -46.68 46.82 -49.17
C VAL A 226 -48.05 46.28 -49.58
N ALA A 227 -49.03 46.32 -48.69
CA ALA A 227 -50.40 45.91 -48.94
C ALA A 227 -51.37 46.75 -48.11
N VAL A 228 -52.58 46.98 -48.63
CA VAL A 228 -53.64 47.80 -48.02
C VAL A 228 -55.01 47.16 -48.32
N GLU A 229 -55.81 46.93 -47.29
CA GLU A 229 -57.09 46.21 -47.37
C GLU A 229 -58.15 46.94 -46.50
N PRO A 230 -59.28 47.46 -47.05
CA PRO A 230 -59.58 47.60 -48.47
C PRO A 230 -58.62 48.57 -49.16
N ALA A 231 -58.58 48.53 -50.50
CA ALA A 231 -57.76 49.43 -51.30
C ALA A 231 -58.08 50.91 -50.98
N LEU A 232 -57.02 51.71 -50.89
CA LEU A 232 -57.08 53.17 -50.70
C LEU A 232 -56.64 53.87 -52.00
N ASP A 233 -56.64 55.21 -51.97
CA ASP A 233 -56.01 56.03 -52.99
C ASP A 233 -54.49 56.04 -52.80
N ASP A 234 -53.74 55.56 -53.80
CA ASP A 234 -52.30 55.35 -53.71
C ASP A 234 -51.55 56.69 -53.48
N GLU A 235 -51.96 57.78 -54.15
CA GLU A 235 -51.35 59.11 -53.96
C GLU A 235 -51.50 59.61 -52.50
N ALA A 236 -52.63 59.31 -51.87
CA ALA A 236 -52.89 59.67 -50.48
C ALA A 236 -52.14 58.80 -49.46
N VAL A 237 -51.86 57.53 -49.79
CA VAL A 237 -51.02 56.64 -48.98
C VAL A 237 -49.56 57.06 -49.08
N ASP A 238 -49.03 57.29 -50.29
CA ASP A 238 -47.63 57.69 -50.50
C ASP A 238 -47.29 59.00 -49.78
N ALA A 239 -48.16 60.02 -49.85
CA ALA A 239 -47.97 61.28 -49.12
C ALA A 239 -47.94 61.11 -47.58
N VAL A 240 -48.61 60.07 -47.06
CA VAL A 240 -48.59 59.73 -45.63
C VAL A 240 -47.34 58.93 -45.25
N VAL A 241 -46.81 58.11 -46.17
CA VAL A 241 -45.55 57.35 -46.02
C VAL A 241 -44.32 58.25 -46.15
N GLU A 242 -44.30 59.20 -47.10
CA GLU A 242 -43.23 60.19 -47.25
C GLU A 242 -43.03 60.98 -45.94
N ARG A 243 -44.13 61.50 -45.37
CA ARG A 243 -44.10 62.20 -44.08
C ARG A 243 -43.67 61.30 -42.90
N LEU A 244 -43.96 59.99 -42.93
CA LEU A 244 -43.41 59.04 -41.95
C LEU A 244 -41.88 58.92 -42.09
N ASN A 245 -41.36 58.91 -43.32
CA ASN A 245 -39.92 58.82 -43.59
C ASN A 245 -39.16 60.09 -43.18
N GLU A 246 -39.75 61.26 -43.37
CA GLU A 246 -39.22 62.54 -42.86
C GLU A 246 -39.22 62.61 -41.32
N THR A 247 -40.39 62.40 -40.70
CA THR A 247 -40.61 62.70 -39.28
C THR A 247 -40.25 61.56 -38.33
N ARG A 248 -40.33 60.31 -38.80
CA ARG A 248 -40.37 59.07 -38.01
C ARG A 248 -41.45 59.03 -36.92
N ASP A 249 -42.50 59.86 -37.02
CA ASP A 249 -43.65 59.81 -36.10
C ASP A 249 -44.69 58.75 -36.55
N LEU A 250 -44.49 57.53 -36.06
CA LEU A 250 -45.43 56.42 -36.24
C LEU A 250 -46.83 56.72 -35.67
N ALA A 251 -46.95 57.55 -34.63
CA ALA A 251 -48.23 57.86 -33.99
C ALA A 251 -49.05 58.89 -34.80
N ALA A 252 -48.41 59.81 -35.52
CA ALA A 252 -49.05 60.66 -36.52
C ALA A 252 -49.43 59.87 -37.78
N PHE A 253 -48.55 58.97 -38.23
CA PHE A 253 -48.80 58.08 -39.36
C PHE A 253 -50.03 57.17 -39.15
N LEU A 254 -50.11 56.46 -38.03
CA LEU A 254 -51.25 55.58 -37.71
C LEU A 254 -52.59 56.33 -37.68
N LYS A 255 -52.60 57.56 -37.14
CA LYS A 255 -53.80 58.42 -37.15
C LYS A 255 -54.21 58.80 -38.58
N ALA A 256 -53.25 59.08 -39.45
CA ALA A 256 -53.50 59.41 -40.85
C ALA A 256 -54.02 58.20 -41.64
N MET A 257 -53.41 57.02 -41.49
CA MET A 257 -53.91 55.78 -42.12
C MET A 257 -55.34 55.45 -41.68
N ARG A 258 -55.67 55.54 -40.38
CA ARG A 258 -57.06 55.36 -39.91
C ARG A 258 -58.02 56.41 -40.49
N ALA A 259 -57.58 57.66 -40.70
CA ALA A 259 -58.38 58.68 -41.35
C ALA A 259 -58.66 58.36 -42.84
N LEU A 260 -57.69 57.83 -43.59
CA LEU A 260 -57.88 57.39 -44.97
C LEU A 260 -58.88 56.22 -45.09
N PHE A 261 -58.81 55.23 -44.20
CA PHE A 261 -59.83 54.16 -44.14
C PHE A 261 -61.22 54.70 -43.76
N THR A 262 -61.29 55.65 -42.81
CA THR A 262 -62.57 56.30 -42.44
C THR A 262 -63.16 57.11 -43.60
N ALA A 263 -62.33 57.75 -44.43
CA ALA A 263 -62.77 58.51 -45.58
C ALA A 263 -63.27 57.60 -46.71
N SER A 264 -62.49 56.58 -47.10
CA SER A 264 -62.84 55.63 -48.17
C SER A 264 -64.08 54.78 -47.89
N ILE A 265 -64.38 54.50 -46.61
CA ILE A 265 -65.56 53.72 -46.19
C ILE A 265 -66.83 54.57 -46.07
N ARG A 266 -66.70 55.90 -45.97
CA ARG A 266 -67.84 56.84 -45.93
C ARG A 266 -68.33 57.29 -47.31
N HIS A 267 -67.66 56.86 -48.39
CA HIS A 267 -68.05 57.11 -49.79
C HIS A 267 -68.81 55.92 -50.40
#